data_AF-A0A538E095-F1
#
_entry.id   AF-A0A538E095-F1
#
_cell.length_a   1.000
_cell.length_b   1.000
_cell.length_c   1.000
_cell.angle_alpha   90.00
_cell.angle_beta   90.00
_cell.angle_gamma   90.00
#
_symmetry.space_group_name_H-M   'P 1'
#
loop_
_entity.id
_entity.type
_entity.pdbx_description
1 polymer ?
#
loop_
_entity_poly.entity_id
_entity_poly.type
_entity_poly.pdbx_seq_one_letter_code
_entity_poly.pdbx_strand_id
1 'polypeptide(L)'
;MTAKLDLPVRVTPQDTRSAWRRQYWVLLFAIYCLGFAIYGADPYVTFNRTEARIFPTRVEWQYPLIVAHVFTGVVTVSLAWVQVWPWLRSHHPRVHRALGRVYLLAGAVPAALLAIPAAILDTGGQSIRVALLTIAFLWLATSILGGRAALQRRLGDHRRWMLRNVALATVVITARPYTFA
;
A
#
# COMPACT_ATOMS: atom_id res chain seq x y z
N MET A 1 31.10 51.43 -20.45
CA MET A 1 31.62 50.91 -19.18
C MET A 1 30.43 50.62 -18.27
N THR A 2 29.85 49.42 -18.34
CA THR A 2 28.71 48.98 -17.52
C THR A 2 29.23 47.99 -16.49
N ALA A 3 29.35 48.44 -15.24
CA ALA A 3 29.75 47.59 -14.13
C ALA A 3 28.62 46.58 -13.83
N LYS A 4 28.84 45.30 -14.14
CA LYS A 4 28.00 44.21 -13.63
C LYS A 4 28.28 44.06 -12.14
N LEU A 5 27.29 44.37 -11.30
CA LEU A 5 27.31 43.98 -9.89
C LEU A 5 27.06 42.47 -9.80
N ASP A 6 28.12 41.70 -9.71
CA ASP A 6 28.07 40.28 -9.35
C ASP A 6 27.82 40.16 -7.85
N LEU A 7 26.55 40.27 -7.43
CA LEU A 7 26.17 39.95 -6.05
C LEU A 7 26.24 38.43 -5.86
N PRO A 8 26.97 37.94 -4.84
CA PRO A 8 27.04 36.52 -4.57
C PRO A 8 25.65 36.02 -4.16
N VAL A 9 25.06 35.15 -4.98
CA VAL A 9 23.85 34.39 -4.62
C VAL A 9 24.21 33.54 -3.40
N ARG A 10 23.80 33.97 -2.21
CA ARG A 10 23.88 33.15 -0.99
C ARG A 10 22.92 31.97 -1.16
N VAL A 11 23.45 30.82 -1.53
CA VAL A 11 22.75 29.54 -1.33
C VAL A 11 22.81 29.26 0.16
N THR A 12 21.76 29.62 0.90
CA THR A 12 21.61 29.18 2.28
C THR A 12 21.55 27.64 2.30
N PRO A 13 22.37 26.96 3.12
CA PRO A 13 22.23 25.52 3.29
C PRO A 13 20.80 25.23 3.74
N GLN A 14 20.02 24.51 2.93
CA GLN A 14 18.72 24.03 3.36
C GLN A 14 18.95 23.09 4.54
N ASP A 15 18.51 23.50 5.74
CA ASP A 15 18.65 22.71 6.95
C ASP A 15 17.87 21.40 6.82
N THR A 16 18.60 20.32 6.54
CA THR A 16 18.06 18.97 6.39
C THR A 16 17.51 18.41 7.71
N ARG A 17 17.91 18.96 8.87
CA ARG A 17 17.42 18.52 10.20
C ARG A 17 15.96 18.92 10.44
N SER A 18 15.53 20.07 9.90
CA SER A 18 14.12 20.51 9.89
C SER A 18 13.22 19.59 9.06
N ALA A 19 13.75 19.02 7.98
CA ALA A 19 12.99 18.17 7.07
C ALA A 19 12.61 16.80 7.66
N TRP A 20 13.44 16.23 8.54
CA TRP A 20 13.11 14.99 9.28
C TRP A 20 12.08 15.23 10.38
N ARG A 21 12.22 16.34 11.14
CA ARG A 21 11.25 16.76 12.17
C ARG A 21 9.84 16.95 11.61
N ARG A 22 9.70 17.32 10.34
CA ARG A 22 8.42 17.50 9.64
C ARG A 22 7.79 16.21 9.09
N GLN A 23 8.40 15.04 9.32
CA GLN A 23 7.93 13.74 8.80
C GLN A 23 7.26 12.85 9.85
N TYR A 24 6.87 13.40 11.01
CA TYR A 24 6.16 12.65 12.07
C TYR A 24 4.90 11.93 11.56
N TRP A 25 4.24 12.47 10.53
CA TRP A 25 3.09 11.84 9.89
C TRP A 25 3.42 10.45 9.31
N VAL A 26 4.68 10.20 8.89
CA VAL A 26 5.13 8.89 8.39
C VAL A 26 5.13 7.87 9.52
N LEU A 27 5.51 8.27 10.74
CA LEU A 27 5.48 7.39 11.91
C LEU A 27 4.05 7.05 12.30
N LEU A 28 3.16 8.03 12.32
CA LEU A 28 1.73 7.79 12.56
C LEU A 28 1.13 6.86 11.50
N PHE A 29 1.49 7.08 10.24
CA PHE A 29 1.06 6.21 9.14
C PHE A 29 1.65 4.81 9.24
N ALA A 30 2.90 4.68 9.68
CA ALA A 30 3.53 3.39 9.93
C ALA A 30 2.82 2.63 11.07
N ILE A 31 2.51 3.29 12.18
CA ILE A 31 1.75 2.69 13.30
C ILE A 31 0.37 2.22 12.81
N TYR A 32 -0.32 3.06 12.04
CA TYR A 32 -1.63 2.72 11.45
C TYR A 32 -1.54 1.47 10.55
N CYS A 33 -0.56 1.43 9.65
CA CYS A 33 -0.34 0.28 8.77
C CYS A 33 0.04 -0.99 9.54
N LEU A 34 1.01 -0.90 10.45
CA LEU A 34 1.52 -2.06 11.19
C LEU A 34 0.48 -2.60 12.17
N GLY A 35 -0.26 -1.73 12.86
CA GLY A 35 -1.35 -2.13 13.74
C GLY A 35 -2.44 -2.89 12.99
N PHE A 36 -2.84 -2.42 11.80
CA PHE A 36 -3.78 -3.15 10.96
C PHE A 36 -3.21 -4.47 10.44
N ALA A 37 -1.93 -4.49 10.04
CA ALA A 37 -1.28 -5.72 9.58
C ALA A 37 -1.32 -6.82 10.65
N ILE A 38 -1.05 -6.47 11.92
CA ILE A 38 -1.16 -7.40 13.05
C ILE A 38 -2.61 -7.83 13.26
N TYR A 39 -3.55 -6.88 13.37
CA TYR A 39 -4.97 -7.16 13.56
C TYR A 39 -5.60 -8.03 12.45
N GLY A 40 -5.14 -7.84 11.21
CA GLY A 40 -5.61 -8.56 10.04
C GLY A 40 -5.00 -9.96 9.92
N ALA A 41 -3.75 -10.15 10.36
CA ALA A 41 -3.05 -11.43 10.32
C ALA A 41 -3.46 -12.38 11.46
N ASP A 42 -3.78 -11.84 12.63
CA ASP A 42 -4.08 -12.59 13.87
C ASP A 42 -5.05 -13.79 13.69
N PRO A 43 -6.18 -13.69 12.97
CA PRO A 43 -7.09 -14.83 12.79
C PRO A 43 -6.58 -15.92 11.84
N TYR A 44 -5.44 -15.69 11.16
CA TYR A 44 -4.93 -16.54 10.09
C TYR A 44 -3.52 -17.06 10.36
N VAL A 45 -2.83 -16.58 11.40
CA VAL A 45 -1.46 -17.04 11.73
C VAL A 45 -1.44 -18.48 12.26
N THR A 46 -2.50 -18.94 12.90
CA THR A 46 -2.66 -20.32 13.39
C THR A 46 -3.04 -21.30 12.29
N PHE A 47 -3.42 -20.80 11.10
CA PHE A 47 -4.05 -21.58 10.02
C PHE A 47 -5.25 -22.40 10.48
N ASN A 48 -5.86 -22.02 11.61
CA ASN A 48 -7.07 -22.64 12.12
C ASN A 48 -8.27 -22.03 11.40
N ARG A 49 -9.07 -22.87 10.74
CA ARG A 49 -10.27 -22.39 10.06
C ARG A 49 -11.21 -21.73 11.06
N THR A 50 -11.42 -22.27 12.27
CA THR A 50 -12.46 -21.80 13.21
C THR A 50 -12.24 -20.37 13.73
N GLU A 51 -11.01 -19.85 13.64
CA GLU A 51 -10.66 -18.48 14.02
C GLU A 51 -10.89 -17.49 12.86
N ALA A 52 -11.10 -17.99 11.64
CA ALA A 52 -11.20 -17.17 10.45
C ALA A 52 -12.49 -16.34 10.42
N ARG A 53 -12.35 -15.05 10.10
CA ARG A 53 -13.47 -14.10 10.01
C ARG A 53 -14.31 -14.22 8.73
N ILE A 54 -14.38 -15.41 8.12
CA ILE A 54 -15.02 -15.65 6.80
C ILE A 54 -16.07 -16.77 6.80
N PHE A 55 -16.58 -17.19 7.96
CA PHE A 55 -17.59 -18.25 8.00
C PHE A 55 -18.99 -17.77 7.60
N PRO A 56 -19.75 -18.59 6.85
CA PRO A 56 -19.38 -19.89 6.27
C PRO A 56 -18.69 -19.79 4.90
N THR A 57 -17.68 -20.64 4.65
CA THR A 57 -17.05 -20.78 3.32
C THR A 57 -17.97 -21.57 2.37
N ARG A 58 -18.11 -21.10 1.12
CA ARG A 58 -18.94 -21.75 0.08
C ARG A 58 -18.23 -22.85 -0.69
N VAL A 59 -16.90 -22.74 -0.83
CA VAL A 59 -16.05 -23.66 -1.60
C VAL A 59 -14.75 -23.92 -0.84
N GLU A 60 -14.16 -25.10 -1.01
CA GLU A 60 -13.01 -25.55 -0.21
C GLU A 60 -11.78 -24.65 -0.33
N TRP A 61 -11.55 -24.11 -1.53
CA TRP A 61 -10.43 -23.23 -1.86
C TRP A 61 -10.62 -21.77 -1.42
N GLN A 62 -11.80 -21.39 -0.90
CA GLN A 62 -12.05 -20.04 -0.40
C GLN A 62 -11.16 -19.70 0.79
N TYR A 63 -10.95 -20.65 1.71
CA TYR A 63 -10.07 -20.43 2.86
C TYR A 63 -8.61 -20.16 2.46
N PRO A 64 -7.92 -21.05 1.72
CA PRO A 64 -6.54 -20.81 1.31
C PRO A 64 -6.40 -19.56 0.41
N LEU A 65 -7.41 -19.24 -0.40
CA LEU A 65 -7.47 -17.99 -1.16
C LEU A 65 -7.41 -16.76 -0.25
N ILE A 66 -8.26 -16.72 0.79
CA ILE A 66 -8.30 -15.60 1.74
C ILE A 66 -7.00 -15.54 2.56
N VAL A 67 -6.47 -16.67 2.99
CA VAL A 67 -5.18 -16.72 3.69
C VAL A 67 -4.08 -16.11 2.82
N ALA A 68 -3.98 -16.52 1.56
CA ALA A 68 -3.02 -15.95 0.62
C ALA A 68 -3.24 -14.44 0.39
N HIS A 69 -4.50 -14.00 0.27
CA HIS A 69 -4.84 -12.58 0.14
C HIS A 69 -4.42 -11.78 1.37
N VAL A 70 -4.66 -12.31 2.58
CA VAL A 70 -4.29 -11.66 3.84
C VAL A 70 -2.78 -11.51 3.95
N PHE A 71 -1.99 -12.56 3.71
CA PHE A 71 -0.53 -12.48 3.82
C PHE A 71 0.09 -11.53 2.79
N THR A 72 -0.39 -11.55 1.54
CA THR A 72 0.06 -10.59 0.52
C THR A 72 -0.40 -9.15 0.84
N GLY A 73 -1.58 -9.00 1.44
CA GLY A 73 -2.07 -7.73 1.98
C GLY A 73 -1.19 -7.19 3.12
N VAL A 74 -0.78 -8.06 4.06
CA VAL A 74 0.15 -7.72 5.16
C VAL A 74 1.46 -7.17 4.59
N VAL A 75 2.07 -7.85 3.61
CA VAL A 75 3.29 -7.37 2.94
C VAL A 75 3.07 -5.97 2.35
N THR A 76 1.95 -5.76 1.67
CA THR A 76 1.60 -4.46 1.07
C THR A 76 1.53 -3.37 2.13
N VAL A 77 0.68 -3.57 3.15
CA VAL A 77 0.39 -2.56 4.17
C VAL A 77 1.64 -2.26 5.00
N SER A 78 2.40 -3.29 5.40
CA SER A 78 3.67 -3.12 6.12
C SER A 78 4.72 -2.35 5.34
N LEU A 79 4.65 -2.33 4.00
CA LEU A 79 5.58 -1.58 3.15
C LEU A 79 4.99 -0.26 2.62
N ALA A 80 3.70 0.01 2.80
CA ALA A 80 3.03 1.19 2.24
C ALA A 80 3.61 2.51 2.76
N TRP A 81 3.86 2.60 4.08
CA TRP A 81 4.45 3.79 4.71
C TRP A 81 5.87 4.05 4.22
N VAL A 82 6.64 2.99 3.97
CA VAL A 82 7.99 3.05 3.38
C VAL A 82 7.96 3.64 1.96
N GLN A 83 6.93 3.32 1.17
CA GLN A 83 6.81 3.82 -0.21
C GLN A 83 6.55 5.33 -0.27
N VAL A 84 5.80 5.88 0.69
CA VAL A 84 5.47 7.31 0.72
C VAL A 84 6.52 8.16 1.42
N TRP A 85 7.42 7.54 2.19
CA TRP A 85 8.45 8.22 2.98
C TRP A 85 9.42 9.06 2.12
N PRO A 86 9.38 10.42 2.23
CA PRO A 86 10.21 11.27 1.39
C PRO A 86 11.72 11.13 1.63
N TRP A 87 12.13 10.99 2.90
CA TRP A 87 13.55 10.87 3.24
C TRP A 87 14.19 9.61 2.65
N LEU A 88 13.52 8.46 2.76
CA LEU A 88 14.02 7.20 2.19
C LEU A 88 14.17 7.29 0.67
N ARG A 89 13.20 7.94 -0.01
CA ARG A 89 13.26 8.14 -1.46
C ARG A 89 14.45 9.01 -1.89
N SER A 90 14.79 10.06 -1.14
CA SER A 90 15.87 10.97 -1.50
C SER A 90 17.26 10.49 -1.05
N HIS A 91 17.37 9.88 0.14
CA HIS A 91 18.66 9.50 0.74
C HIS A 91 19.05 8.05 0.43
N HIS A 92 18.09 7.14 0.28
CA HIS A 92 18.33 5.72 0.03
C HIS A 92 17.50 5.18 -1.15
N PRO A 93 17.66 5.72 -2.37
CA PRO A 93 16.84 5.36 -3.52
C PRO A 93 16.99 3.89 -3.94
N ARG A 94 18.14 3.25 -3.65
CA ARG A 94 18.33 1.79 -3.87
C ARG A 94 17.42 0.97 -2.97
N VAL A 95 17.33 1.32 -1.69
CA VAL A 95 16.47 0.67 -0.69
C VAL A 95 15.00 0.87 -1.06
N HIS A 96 14.60 2.11 -1.39
CA HIS A 96 13.26 2.39 -1.86
C HIS A 96 12.86 1.52 -3.06
N ARG A 97 13.74 1.37 -4.06
CA ARG A 97 13.47 0.51 -5.24
C ARG A 97 13.40 -0.97 -4.89
N ALA A 98 14.26 -1.48 -4.00
CA ALA A 98 14.21 -2.88 -3.57
C ALA A 98 12.89 -3.17 -2.84
N LEU A 99 12.55 -2.36 -1.84
CA LEU A 99 11.31 -2.48 -1.08
C LEU A 99 10.07 -2.23 -1.95
N GLY A 100 10.15 -1.33 -2.93
CA GLY A 100 9.09 -1.08 -3.90
C GLY A 100 8.80 -2.27 -4.82
N ARG A 101 9.83 -3.06 -5.18
CA ARG A 101 9.63 -4.33 -5.91
C ARG A 101 8.94 -5.37 -5.05
N VAL A 102 9.36 -5.52 -3.79
CA VAL A 102 8.70 -6.43 -2.85
C VAL A 102 7.24 -6.00 -2.62
N TYR A 103 7.02 -4.71 -2.35
CA TYR A 103 5.67 -4.12 -2.20
C TYR A 103 4.78 -4.47 -3.39
N LEU A 104 5.24 -4.30 -4.63
CA LEU A 104 4.41 -4.55 -5.81
C LEU A 104 4.26 -6.05 -6.11
N LEU A 105 5.37 -6.79 -6.19
CA LEU A 105 5.39 -8.15 -6.74
C LEU A 105 4.98 -9.21 -5.72
N ALA A 106 5.34 -9.03 -4.44
CA ALA A 106 4.98 -9.96 -3.37
C ALA A 106 3.75 -9.49 -2.57
N GLY A 107 3.37 -8.22 -2.70
CA GLY A 107 2.24 -7.63 -1.99
C GLY A 107 1.08 -7.25 -2.90
N ALA A 108 1.13 -6.04 -3.46
CA ALA A 108 -0.02 -5.35 -4.02
C ALA A 108 -0.65 -6.09 -5.22
N VAL A 109 0.17 -6.61 -6.14
CA VAL A 109 -0.32 -7.35 -7.31
C VAL A 109 -0.99 -8.66 -6.92
N PRO A 110 -0.34 -9.59 -6.20
CA PRO A 110 -0.99 -10.84 -5.82
C PRO A 110 -2.18 -10.60 -4.89
N ALA A 111 -2.09 -9.66 -3.94
CA ALA A 111 -3.22 -9.33 -3.07
C ALA A 111 -4.42 -8.82 -3.87
N ALA A 112 -4.23 -7.92 -4.84
CA ALA A 112 -5.31 -7.41 -5.69
C ALA A 112 -5.92 -8.50 -6.58
N LEU A 113 -5.09 -9.40 -7.13
CA LEU A 113 -5.57 -10.53 -7.93
C LEU A 113 -6.41 -11.50 -7.09
N LEU A 114 -5.97 -11.83 -5.88
CA LEU A 114 -6.70 -12.73 -4.97
C LEU A 114 -7.98 -12.07 -4.41
N ALA A 115 -8.03 -10.75 -4.32
CA ALA A 115 -9.20 -9.99 -3.87
C ALA A 115 -10.41 -10.15 -4.82
N ILE A 116 -10.19 -10.38 -6.12
CA ILE A 116 -11.26 -10.49 -7.11
C ILE A 116 -12.14 -11.72 -6.85
N PRO A 117 -11.62 -12.97 -6.85
CA PRO A 117 -12.43 -14.14 -6.52
C PRO A 117 -12.94 -14.09 -5.07
N ALA A 118 -12.18 -13.50 -4.14
CA ALA A 118 -12.64 -13.30 -2.76
C ALA A 118 -13.92 -12.44 -2.70
N ALA A 119 -13.98 -11.36 -3.48
CA ALA A 119 -15.16 -10.49 -3.58
C ALA A 119 -16.35 -11.21 -4.23
N ILE A 120 -16.12 -12.06 -5.24
CA ILE A 120 -17.18 -12.85 -5.90
C ILE A 120 -17.82 -13.82 -4.91
N LEU A 121 -17.01 -14.44 -4.05
CA LEU A 121 -17.46 -15.40 -3.04
C LEU A 121 -18.05 -14.75 -1.78
N ASP A 122 -17.92 -13.42 -1.64
CA ASP A 122 -18.42 -12.66 -0.50
C ASP A 122 -19.95 -12.76 -0.36
N THR A 123 -20.42 -12.84 0.88
CA THR A 123 -21.83 -13.03 1.26
C THR A 123 -22.54 -11.74 1.69
N GLY A 124 -21.85 -10.59 1.71
CA GLY A 124 -22.37 -9.29 2.12
C GLY A 124 -23.37 -8.63 1.16
N GLY A 125 -23.87 -9.36 0.17
CA GLY A 125 -24.83 -8.86 -0.82
C GLY A 125 -24.21 -8.19 -2.04
N GLN A 126 -25.05 -7.89 -3.04
CA GLN A 126 -24.59 -7.44 -4.35
C GLN A 126 -23.91 -6.07 -4.32
N SER A 127 -24.36 -5.15 -3.47
CA SER A 127 -23.76 -3.82 -3.31
C SER A 127 -22.33 -3.91 -2.79
N ILE A 128 -22.10 -4.70 -1.73
CA ILE A 128 -20.76 -4.92 -1.16
C ILE A 128 -19.85 -5.59 -2.19
N ARG A 129 -20.36 -6.61 -2.89
CA ARG A 129 -19.61 -7.31 -3.95
C ARG A 129 -19.15 -6.34 -5.05
N VAL A 130 -20.03 -5.47 -5.54
CA VAL A 130 -19.67 -4.47 -6.57
C VAL A 130 -18.61 -3.49 -6.05
N ALA A 131 -18.74 -3.04 -4.80
CA ALA A 131 -17.75 -2.15 -4.19
C ALA A 131 -16.37 -2.83 -4.05
N LEU A 132 -16.34 -4.07 -3.55
CA LEU A 132 -15.11 -4.86 -3.39
C LEU A 132 -14.43 -5.13 -4.73
N LEU A 133 -15.18 -5.52 -5.76
CA LEU A 133 -14.66 -5.73 -7.11
C LEU A 133 -14.10 -4.43 -7.70
N THR A 134 -14.83 -3.32 -7.56
CA THR A 134 -14.37 -2.01 -8.03
C THR A 134 -13.03 -1.64 -7.40
N ILE A 135 -12.92 -1.79 -6.08
CA ILE A 135 -11.67 -1.52 -5.36
C ILE A 135 -10.55 -2.47 -5.83
N ALA A 136 -10.83 -3.77 -5.96
CA ALA A 136 -9.84 -4.76 -6.39
C ALA A 136 -9.30 -4.44 -7.81
N PHE A 137 -10.17 -4.13 -8.76
CA PHE A 137 -9.76 -3.77 -10.12
C PHE A 137 -8.99 -2.45 -10.17
N LEU A 138 -9.44 -1.41 -9.46
CA LEU A 138 -8.71 -0.15 -9.38
C LEU A 138 -7.33 -0.34 -8.72
N TRP A 139 -7.26 -1.18 -7.69
CA TRP A 139 -6.02 -1.46 -6.99
C TRP A 139 -5.04 -2.25 -7.87
N LEU A 140 -5.51 -3.23 -8.62
CA LEU A 140 -4.72 -3.94 -9.61
C LEU A 140 -4.24 -3.00 -10.73
N ALA A 141 -5.15 -2.19 -11.29
CA ALA A 141 -4.83 -1.24 -12.35
C ALA A 141 -3.75 -0.23 -11.90
N THR A 142 -3.90 0.36 -10.72
CA THR A 142 -2.91 1.28 -10.16
C THR A 142 -1.56 0.62 -9.89
N SER A 143 -1.54 -0.66 -9.47
CA SER A 143 -0.31 -1.45 -9.29
C SER A 143 0.43 -1.63 -10.62
N ILE A 144 -0.29 -2.05 -11.66
CA ILE A 144 0.26 -2.29 -13.00
C ILE A 144 0.75 -0.97 -13.62
N LEU A 145 -0.07 0.08 -13.59
CA LEU A 145 0.27 1.39 -14.17
C LEU A 145 1.44 2.04 -13.44
N GLY A 146 1.49 1.91 -12.10
CA GLY A 146 2.61 2.37 -11.29
C GLY A 146 3.90 1.63 -11.60
N GLY A 147 3.85 0.29 -11.69
CA GLY A 147 5.00 -0.53 -12.08
C GLY A 147 5.50 -0.24 -13.50
N ARG A 148 4.59 -0.15 -14.48
CA ARG A 148 4.91 0.19 -15.87
C ARG A 148 5.56 1.57 -15.97
N ALA A 149 5.04 2.57 -15.28
CA ALA A 149 5.63 3.90 -15.27
C ALA A 149 7.04 3.92 -14.68
N ALA A 150 7.32 3.10 -13.65
CA ALA A 150 8.66 2.93 -13.11
C ALA A 150 9.62 2.29 -14.12
N LEU A 151 9.19 1.22 -14.80
CA LEU A 151 10.00 0.55 -15.83
C LEU A 151 10.33 1.47 -17.00
N GLN A 152 9.36 2.30 -17.40
CA GLN A 152 9.51 3.30 -18.46
C GLN A 152 10.23 4.59 -18.00
N ARG A 153 10.74 4.62 -16.76
CA ARG A 153 11.41 5.79 -16.16
C ARG A 153 10.54 7.07 -16.11
N ARG A 154 9.22 6.93 -16.21
CA ARG A 154 8.25 8.02 -16.04
C ARG A 154 7.95 8.24 -14.55
N LEU A 155 8.94 8.79 -13.82
CA LEU A 155 8.90 8.87 -12.35
C LEU A 155 7.75 9.74 -11.81
N GLY A 156 7.36 10.79 -12.55
CA GLY A 156 6.20 11.61 -12.20
C GLY A 156 4.89 10.82 -12.23
N ASP A 157 4.67 10.05 -13.29
CA ASP A 157 3.51 9.17 -13.45
C ASP A 157 3.53 8.04 -12.42
N HIS A 158 4.69 7.40 -12.23
CA HIS A 158 4.89 6.38 -11.21
C HIS A 158 4.44 6.88 -9.84
N ARG A 159 4.89 8.09 -9.43
CA ARG A 159 4.49 8.67 -8.15
C ARG A 159 2.98 8.90 -8.06
N ARG A 160 2.35 9.41 -9.12
CA ARG A 160 0.89 9.63 -9.14
C ARG A 160 0.12 8.33 -9.00
N TRP A 161 0.53 7.27 -9.69
CA TRP A 161 -0.10 5.95 -9.60
C TRP A 161 0.13 5.29 -8.26
N MET A 162 1.34 5.36 -7.71
CA MET A 162 1.65 4.76 -6.40
C MET A 162 0.93 5.44 -5.24
N LEU A 163 0.71 6.77 -5.30
CA LEU A 163 -0.10 7.45 -4.28
C LEU A 163 -1.55 6.97 -4.28
N ARG A 164 -2.15 6.78 -5.47
CA ARG A 164 -3.50 6.20 -5.60
C ARG A 164 -3.52 4.75 -5.12
N ASN A 165 -2.48 3.98 -5.44
CA ASN A 165 -2.36 2.60 -5.01
C ASN A 165 -2.29 2.45 -3.49
N VAL A 166 -1.47 3.28 -2.82
CA VAL A 166 -1.38 3.31 -1.35
C VAL A 166 -2.70 3.75 -0.73
N ALA A 167 -3.35 4.77 -1.31
CA ALA A 167 -4.67 5.20 -0.84
C ALA A 167 -5.71 4.06 -0.92
N LEU A 168 -5.75 3.32 -2.04
CA LEU A 168 -6.63 2.16 -2.20
C LEU A 168 -6.31 1.03 -1.21
N ALA A 169 -5.04 0.74 -0.95
CA ALA A 169 -4.63 -0.25 0.05
C ALA A 169 -5.12 0.13 1.46
N THR A 170 -5.16 1.42 1.78
CA THR A 170 -5.63 1.92 3.08
C THR A 170 -7.15 1.96 3.24
N VAL A 171 -7.94 1.89 2.15
CA VAL A 171 -9.42 1.86 2.23
C VAL A 171 -9.90 0.71 3.11
N VAL A 172 -9.26 -0.45 2.98
CA VAL A 172 -9.62 -1.68 3.73
C VAL A 172 -9.36 -1.51 5.23
N ILE A 173 -8.34 -0.72 5.60
CA ILE A 173 -8.02 -0.44 7.01
C ILE A 173 -9.14 0.37 7.66
N THR A 174 -9.74 1.30 6.93
CA THR A 174 -10.86 2.12 7.42
C THR A 174 -12.21 1.39 7.34
N ALA A 175 -12.44 0.58 6.31
CA ALA A 175 -13.76 0.00 6.05
C ALA A 175 -14.06 -1.27 6.87
N ARG A 176 -13.04 -2.09 7.19
CA ARG A 176 -13.23 -3.42 7.80
C ARG A 176 -13.45 -3.49 9.30
N PRO A 177 -13.08 -2.52 10.16
CA PRO A 177 -13.42 -2.58 11.58
C PRO A 177 -14.93 -2.62 11.84
N TYR A 178 -15.74 -2.04 10.95
CA TYR A 178 -17.19 -1.90 11.13
C TYR A 178 -18.00 -3.07 10.59
N THR A 179 -17.39 -4.00 9.85
CA THR A 179 -18.10 -5.13 9.23
C THR A 179 -18.07 -6.41 10.07
N PHE A 180 -17.32 -6.41 11.18
CA PHE A 180 -17.17 -7.56 12.10
C PHE A 180 -17.60 -7.23 13.54
N ALA A 181 -18.27 -6.09 13.75
CA ALA A 181 -18.87 -5.71 15.02
C ALA A 181 -20.38 -5.97 14.98
#